data_AF-A0A3E0IKL3-F1
#
_entry.id   AF-A0A3E0IKL3-F1
#
_cell.length_a   1.000
_cell.length_b   1.000
_cell.length_c   1.000
_cell.angle_alpha   90.00
_cell.angle_beta   90.00
_cell.angle_gamma   90.00
#
_symmetry.space_group_name_H-M   'P 1'
#
loop_
_entity.id
_entity.type
_entity.pdbx_description
1 polymer ?
#
loop_
_entity_poly.entity_id
_entity_poly.type
_entity_poly.pdbx_seq_one_letter_code
_entity_poly.pdbx_strand_id
1 'polypeptide(L)'
;MGLIWLNPQKDWSIIQYAESVYHEFIHQSIFLDDMVNSMFPDANACATEDALVTSTVLKIKRPLDRSYHAAGVSIGIMHLYYLFNDINNSTLYMKDLQVTLNEINERTKYLGEQGIYTLDIMNSFVKEPNFEDITKSLYKTVS
;
A
#
# COMPACT_ATOMS: atom_id res chain seq x y z
N MET A 1 -15.91 -6.17 5.32
CA MET A 1 -14.69 -6.92 4.97
C MET A 1 -15.06 -8.05 4.03
N GLY A 2 -14.38 -8.17 2.89
CA GLY A 2 -14.66 -9.19 1.87
C GLY A 2 -14.04 -10.56 2.18
N LEU A 3 -13.92 -11.39 1.14
CA LEU A 3 -13.29 -12.71 1.17
C LEU A 3 -11.78 -12.58 0.89
N ILE A 4 -10.93 -13.06 1.79
CA ILE A 4 -9.51 -13.30 1.50
C ILE A 4 -9.40 -14.65 0.81
N TRP A 5 -9.09 -14.64 -0.49
CA TRP A 5 -8.89 -15.85 -1.29
C TRP A 5 -7.39 -16.08 -1.51
N LEU A 6 -6.86 -17.14 -0.92
CA LEU A 6 -5.46 -17.53 -1.09
C LEU A 6 -5.35 -18.68 -2.09
N ASN A 7 -4.32 -18.63 -2.94
CA ASN A 7 -3.93 -19.75 -3.80
C ASN A 7 -2.55 -20.28 -3.39
N PRO A 8 -2.45 -20.96 -2.24
CA PRO A 8 -1.17 -21.40 -1.71
C PRO A 8 -0.50 -22.41 -2.62
N GLN A 9 0.82 -22.28 -2.80
CA GLN A 9 1.62 -23.27 -3.51
C GLN A 9 2.12 -24.35 -2.56
N LYS A 10 2.41 -25.56 -3.09
CA LYS A 10 2.79 -26.73 -2.29
C LYS A 10 4.03 -26.51 -1.42
N ASP A 11 4.90 -25.61 -1.84
CA ASP A 11 6.20 -25.27 -1.27
C ASP A 11 6.20 -23.95 -0.48
N TRP A 12 5.03 -23.36 -0.23
CA TRP A 12 4.95 -22.16 0.58
C TRP A 12 5.43 -22.40 2.02
N SER A 13 6.42 -21.61 2.41
CA SER A 13 6.81 -21.43 3.81
C SER A 13 5.73 -20.71 4.59
N ILE A 14 5.74 -20.85 5.92
CA ILE A 14 4.82 -20.13 6.82
C ILE A 14 4.89 -18.61 6.60
N ILE A 15 6.08 -18.08 6.28
CA ILE A 15 6.28 -16.66 5.98
C ILE A 15 5.50 -16.24 4.73
N GLN A 16 5.49 -17.05 3.67
CA GLN A 16 4.73 -16.75 2.45
C GLN A 16 3.22 -16.79 2.68
N TYR A 17 2.72 -17.68 3.55
CA TYR A 17 1.33 -17.64 3.98
C TYR A 17 1.01 -16.35 4.75
N ALA A 18 1.86 -15.99 5.71
CA ALA A 18 1.67 -14.78 6.51
C ALA A 18 1.69 -13.51 5.64
N GLU A 19 2.66 -13.40 4.73
CA GLU A 19 2.73 -12.30 3.76
C GLU A 19 1.48 -12.22 2.90
N SER A 20 1.00 -13.35 2.36
CA SER A 20 -0.19 -13.38 1.51
C SER A 20 -1.45 -12.94 2.26
N VAL A 21 -1.63 -13.40 3.51
CA VAL A 21 -2.75 -12.94 4.35
C VAL A 21 -2.64 -11.44 4.63
N TYR A 22 -1.44 -10.96 4.96
CA TYR A 22 -1.19 -9.55 5.27
C TYR A 22 -1.40 -8.65 4.04
N HIS A 23 -0.96 -9.09 2.87
CA HIS A 23 -1.15 -8.45 1.57
C HIS A 23 -2.64 -8.21 1.28
N GLU A 24 -3.44 -9.28 1.33
CA GLU A 24 -4.88 -9.21 1.06
C GLU A 24 -5.61 -8.39 2.12
N PHE A 25 -5.20 -8.48 3.39
CA PHE A 25 -5.78 -7.66 4.46
C PHE A 25 -5.60 -6.16 4.20
N ILE A 26 -4.41 -5.72 3.78
CA ILE A 26 -4.16 -4.31 3.47
C ILE A 26 -4.97 -3.87 2.24
N HIS A 27 -5.04 -4.69 1.20
CA HIS A 27 -5.90 -4.41 0.05
C HIS A 27 -7.36 -4.20 0.46
N GLN A 28 -7.90 -5.07 1.32
CA GLN A 28 -9.26 -4.94 1.84
C GLN A 28 -9.44 -3.68 2.70
N SER A 29 -8.41 -3.30 3.46
CA SER A 29 -8.44 -2.11 4.32
C SER A 29 -8.50 -0.82 3.50
N ILE A 30 -7.64 -0.69 2.48
CA ILE A 30 -7.65 0.47 1.57
C ILE A 30 -8.94 0.51 0.77
N PHE A 31 -9.42 -0.63 0.28
CA PHE A 31 -10.69 -0.70 -0.45
C PHE A 31 -11.88 -0.26 0.42
N LEU A 32 -11.90 -0.66 1.68
CA LEU A 32 -12.94 -0.24 2.62
C LEU A 32 -12.85 1.26 2.90
N ASP A 33 -11.64 1.79 3.09
CA ASP A 33 -11.42 3.23 3.29
C ASP A 33 -11.87 4.04 2.07
N ASP A 34 -11.53 3.61 0.86
CA ASP A 34 -12.00 4.21 -0.38
C ASP A 34 -13.53 4.16 -0.50
N MET A 35 -14.15 3.02 -0.24
CA MET A 35 -15.60 2.87 -0.33
C MET A 35 -16.36 3.80 0.64
N VAL A 36 -15.80 4.05 1.83
CA VAL A 36 -16.45 4.87 2.86
C VAL A 36 -16.12 6.35 2.68
N ASN A 37 -14.88 6.68 2.35
CA ASN A 37 -14.34 8.04 2.37
C ASN A 37 -14.00 8.60 0.97
N SER A 38 -14.28 7.86 -0.10
CA SER A 38 -14.08 8.25 -1.50
C SER A 38 -12.65 8.73 -1.79
N MET A 39 -11.68 7.84 -1.61
CA MET A 39 -10.27 8.12 -1.91
C MET A 39 -10.05 8.34 -3.41
N PHE A 40 -10.79 7.64 -4.27
CA PHE A 40 -10.79 7.76 -5.72
C PHE A 40 -12.19 8.16 -6.23
N PRO A 41 -12.54 9.47 -6.23
CA PRO A 41 -13.89 9.95 -6.56
C PRO A 41 -14.38 9.53 -7.96
N ASP A 42 -13.47 9.39 -8.92
CA ASP A 42 -13.74 8.81 -10.23
C ASP A 42 -12.72 7.70 -10.54
N ALA A 43 -13.12 6.46 -10.28
CA ALA A 43 -12.31 5.28 -10.54
C ALA A 43 -12.01 5.09 -12.04
N ASN A 44 -12.89 5.53 -12.96
CA ASN A 44 -12.64 5.41 -14.39
C ASN A 44 -11.56 6.41 -14.83
N ALA A 45 -11.54 7.61 -14.25
CA ALA A 45 -10.49 8.59 -14.50
C ALA A 45 -9.10 8.09 -14.08
N CYS A 46 -9.00 7.20 -13.08
CA CYS A 46 -7.72 6.61 -12.67
C CYS A 46 -7.07 5.72 -13.74
N ALA A 47 -7.83 5.26 -14.74
CA ALA A 47 -7.36 4.40 -15.82
C ALA A 47 -6.99 5.15 -17.10
N THR A 48 -7.09 6.49 -17.13
CA THR A 48 -6.68 7.29 -18.29
C THR A 48 -5.16 7.35 -18.40
N GLU A 49 -4.65 7.58 -19.61
CA GLU A 49 -3.20 7.60 -19.89
C GLU A 49 -2.46 8.62 -19.01
N ASP A 50 -3.05 9.78 -18.75
CA ASP A 50 -2.46 10.83 -17.91
C ASP A 50 -2.51 10.51 -16.40
N ALA A 51 -3.38 9.58 -15.98
CA ALA A 51 -3.46 9.08 -14.61
C ALA A 51 -2.46 7.95 -14.32
N LEU A 52 -1.90 7.29 -15.34
CA LEU A 52 -1.05 6.11 -15.14
C LEU A 52 0.21 6.43 -14.34
N VAL A 53 0.49 5.56 -13.37
CA VAL A 53 1.68 5.63 -12.51
C VAL A 53 2.37 4.28 -12.40
N THR A 54 3.67 4.33 -12.14
CA THR A 54 4.56 3.19 -12.03
C THR A 54 4.26 2.45 -10.72
N SER A 55 3.83 1.20 -10.83
CA SER A 55 3.48 0.37 -9.66
C SER A 55 4.72 -0.02 -8.86
N THR A 56 4.65 0.11 -7.53
CA THR A 56 5.75 -0.23 -6.61
C THR A 56 6.23 -1.67 -6.75
N VAL A 57 5.29 -2.62 -6.95
CA VAL A 57 5.62 -4.05 -7.03
C VAL A 57 5.94 -4.48 -8.47
N LEU A 58 5.09 -4.12 -9.44
CA LEU A 58 5.23 -4.62 -10.81
C LEU A 58 6.15 -3.76 -11.70
N LYS A 59 6.49 -2.54 -11.28
CA LYS A 59 7.44 -1.64 -11.98
C LYS A 59 7.02 -1.27 -13.40
N ILE A 60 5.72 -1.35 -13.67
CA ILE A 60 5.08 -0.96 -14.93
C ILE A 60 4.00 0.09 -14.65
N LYS A 61 3.66 0.87 -15.69
CA LYS A 61 2.55 1.81 -15.64
C LYS A 61 1.22 1.08 -15.49
N ARG A 62 0.42 1.50 -14.52
CA ARG A 62 -0.90 0.94 -14.21
C ARG A 62 -1.84 2.08 -13.79
N PRO A 63 -3.16 1.84 -13.83
CA PRO A 63 -4.14 2.75 -13.25
C PRO A 63 -3.75 3.21 -11.83
N LEU A 64 -4.06 4.47 -11.54
CA LEU A 64 -3.59 5.16 -10.33
C LEU A 64 -4.00 4.46 -9.05
N ASP A 65 -5.28 4.11 -8.94
CA ASP A 65 -5.88 3.34 -7.86
C ASP A 65 -5.09 2.05 -7.56
N ARG A 66 -4.76 1.28 -8.60
CA ARG A 66 -4.03 0.01 -8.45
C ARG A 66 -2.61 0.20 -7.95
N SER A 67 -1.92 1.23 -8.44
CA SER A 67 -0.56 1.54 -8.01
C SER A 67 -0.53 2.15 -6.61
N TYR A 68 -1.56 2.94 -6.25
CA TYR A 68 -1.75 3.44 -4.89
C TYR A 68 -1.93 2.29 -3.90
N HIS A 69 -2.80 1.33 -4.22
CA HIS A 69 -2.98 0.12 -3.41
C HIS A 69 -1.67 -0.67 -3.29
N ALA A 70 -0.93 -0.83 -4.39
CA ALA A 70 0.36 -1.52 -4.36
C ALA A 70 1.37 -0.81 -3.45
N ALA A 71 1.39 0.54 -3.43
CA ALA A 71 2.25 1.32 -2.54
C ALA A 71 1.92 1.05 -1.06
N GLY A 72 0.64 1.10 -0.68
CA GLY A 72 0.20 0.80 0.69
C GLY A 72 0.51 -0.63 1.12
N VAL A 73 0.28 -1.61 0.23
CA VAL A 73 0.64 -3.01 0.47
C VAL A 73 2.15 -3.17 0.65
N SER A 74 2.97 -2.53 -0.18
CA SER A 74 4.43 -2.61 -0.06
C SER A 74 4.93 -2.08 1.29
N ILE A 75 4.36 -1.00 1.82
CA ILE A 75 4.68 -0.51 3.17
C ILE A 75 4.36 -1.57 4.21
N GLY A 76 3.17 -2.18 4.13
CA GLY A 76 2.77 -3.21 5.08
C GLY A 76 3.59 -4.51 4.99
N ILE A 77 3.99 -4.95 3.79
CA ILE A 77 4.90 -6.09 3.63
C ILE A 77 6.26 -5.77 4.25
N MET A 78 6.81 -4.58 4.00
CA MET A 78 8.05 -4.15 4.63
C MET A 78 7.95 -4.12 6.17
N HIS A 79 6.80 -3.66 6.71
CA HIS A 79 6.51 -3.72 8.13
C HIS A 79 6.44 -5.17 8.67
N LEU A 80 5.83 -6.10 7.92
CA LEU A 80 5.80 -7.51 8.29
C LEU A 80 7.22 -8.09 8.39
N TYR A 81 8.09 -7.81 7.41
CA TYR A 81 9.48 -8.24 7.45
C TYR A 81 10.27 -7.60 8.60
N TYR A 82 9.99 -6.34 8.92
CA TYR A 82 10.51 -5.70 10.13
C TYR A 82 10.13 -6.48 11.40
N LEU A 83 8.86 -6.89 11.55
CA LEU A 83 8.40 -7.71 12.68
C LEU A 83 9.09 -9.09 12.74
N PHE A 84 9.51 -9.64 11.61
CA PHE A 84 10.30 -10.86 11.54
C PHE A 84 11.81 -10.66 11.76
N ASN A 85 12.25 -9.43 12.08
CA ASN A 85 13.66 -9.03 12.14
C ASN A 85 14.44 -9.26 10.82
N ASP A 86 13.74 -9.29 9.68
CA ASP A 86 14.36 -9.39 8.36
C ASP A 86 14.59 -7.99 7.77
N ILE A 87 15.71 -7.40 8.18
CA ILE A 87 16.07 -6.02 7.80
C ILE A 87 16.23 -5.86 6.29
N ASN A 88 16.75 -6.88 5.61
CA ASN A 88 16.96 -6.83 4.16
C ASN A 88 15.63 -6.68 3.44
N ASN A 89 14.65 -7.54 3.77
CA ASN A 89 13.34 -7.49 3.13
C ASN A 89 12.47 -6.33 3.64
N SER A 90 12.72 -5.81 4.85
CA SER A 90 12.03 -4.62 5.37
C SER A 90 12.31 -3.33 4.58
N THR A 91 13.30 -3.33 3.69
CA THR A 91 13.61 -2.17 2.83
C THR A 91 13.44 -2.45 1.35
N LEU A 92 12.94 -3.63 0.99
CA LEU A 92 12.90 -4.18 -0.37
C LEU A 92 12.27 -3.22 -1.37
N TYR A 93 11.17 -2.58 -1.00
CA TYR A 93 10.38 -1.73 -1.89
C TYR A 93 10.65 -0.24 -1.76
N MET A 94 11.55 0.21 -0.87
CA MET A 94 11.70 1.63 -0.54
C MET A 94 11.99 2.53 -1.76
N LYS A 95 12.86 2.07 -2.68
CA LYS A 95 13.20 2.82 -3.89
C LYS A 95 12.02 2.89 -4.87
N ASP A 96 11.39 1.75 -5.13
CA ASP A 96 10.25 1.66 -6.04
C ASP A 96 9.03 2.43 -5.48
N LEU A 97 8.85 2.41 -4.15
CA LEU A 97 7.80 3.15 -3.44
C LEU A 97 8.00 4.64 -3.63
N GLN A 98 9.23 5.15 -3.47
CA GLN A 98 9.53 6.56 -3.68
C GLN A 98 9.19 7.02 -5.11
N VAL A 99 9.49 6.19 -6.12
CA VAL A 99 9.10 6.48 -7.52
C VAL A 99 7.58 6.56 -7.66
N THR A 100 6.86 5.56 -7.15
CA THR A 100 5.40 5.52 -7.21
C THR A 100 4.79 6.75 -6.53
N LEU A 101 5.21 7.10 -5.31
CA LEU A 101 4.65 8.22 -4.57
C LEU A 101 4.95 9.56 -5.25
N ASN A 102 6.15 9.76 -5.80
CA ASN A 102 6.47 10.96 -6.56
C ASN A 102 5.52 11.16 -7.76
N GLU A 103 5.24 10.10 -8.51
CA GLU A 103 4.31 10.18 -9.63
C GLU A 103 2.84 10.39 -9.19
N ILE A 104 2.43 9.82 -8.05
CA ILE A 104 1.09 10.05 -7.47
C ILE A 104 0.96 11.51 -6.99
N ASN A 105 2.01 12.09 -6.40
CA ASN A 105 2.03 13.49 -5.95
C ASN A 105 1.79 14.48 -7.11
N GLU A 106 2.20 14.14 -8.33
CA GLU A 106 1.93 14.94 -9.55
C GLU A 106 0.49 14.79 -10.06
N ARG A 107 -0.27 13.82 -9.53
CA ARG A 107 -1.58 13.37 -10.03
C ARG A 107 -2.66 13.41 -8.94
N THR A 108 -2.48 14.25 -7.93
CA THR A 108 -3.43 14.40 -6.81
C THR A 108 -4.82 14.86 -7.26
N LYS A 109 -4.97 15.41 -8.48
CA LYS A 109 -6.27 15.73 -9.08
C LYS A 109 -7.24 14.55 -9.18
N TYR A 110 -6.75 13.31 -9.13
CA TYR A 110 -7.59 12.09 -9.14
C TYR A 110 -7.96 11.58 -7.75
N LEU A 111 -7.45 12.22 -6.70
CA LEU A 111 -7.65 11.80 -5.31
C LEU A 111 -8.70 12.67 -4.63
N GLY A 112 -9.51 12.04 -3.79
CA GLY A 112 -10.34 12.75 -2.80
C GLY A 112 -9.52 13.19 -1.59
N GLU A 113 -10.15 13.90 -0.66
CA GLU A 113 -9.50 14.41 0.56
C GLU A 113 -8.83 13.28 1.36
N GLN A 114 -9.51 12.15 1.52
CA GLN A 114 -8.95 10.98 2.20
C GLN A 114 -7.75 10.38 1.44
N GLY A 115 -7.80 10.36 0.10
CA GLY A 115 -6.71 9.88 -0.73
C GLY A 115 -5.45 10.72 -0.59
N ILE A 116 -5.62 12.05 -0.49
CA ILE A 116 -4.52 13.00 -0.24
C ILE A 116 -3.97 12.82 1.19
N TYR A 117 -4.84 12.73 2.19
CA TYR A 117 -4.42 12.51 3.58
C TYR A 117 -3.57 11.24 3.74
N THR A 118 -4.04 10.12 3.20
CA THR A 118 -3.31 8.85 3.25
C THR A 118 -2.02 8.90 2.43
N LEU A 119 -1.99 9.66 1.32
CA LEU A 119 -0.77 9.90 0.54
C LEU A 119 0.27 10.68 1.36
N ASP A 120 -0.14 11.69 2.12
CA ASP A 120 0.75 12.45 3.00
C ASP A 120 1.36 11.59 4.11
N ILE A 121 0.60 10.64 4.65
CA ILE A 121 1.13 9.64 5.60
C ILE A 121 2.19 8.78 4.92
N MET A 122 1.92 8.25 3.72
CA MET A 122 2.88 7.43 2.98
C MET A 122 4.15 8.23 2.62
N ASN A 123 4.00 9.49 2.20
CA ASN A 123 5.12 10.40 1.93
C ASN A 123 5.96 10.66 3.19
N SER A 124 5.31 10.83 4.35
CA SER A 124 5.99 11.03 5.63
C SER A 124 6.81 9.80 6.01
N PHE A 125 6.23 8.60 5.84
CA PHE A 125 6.95 7.34 6.04
C PHE A 125 8.18 7.23 5.13
N VAL A 126 8.10 7.59 3.84
CA VAL A 126 9.27 7.52 2.94
C VAL A 126 10.38 8.51 3.34
N LYS A 127 10.01 9.68 3.87
CA LYS A 127 10.98 10.69 4.34
C LYS A 127 11.72 10.25 5.60
N GLU A 128 10.99 9.68 6.55
CA GLU A 128 11.51 9.21 7.83
C GLU A 128 10.95 7.81 8.15
N PRO A 129 11.54 6.74 7.57
CA PRO A 129 11.01 5.39 7.71
C PRO A 129 11.09 4.91 9.17
N ASN A 130 9.93 4.79 9.80
CA ASN A 130 9.81 4.29 11.17
C ASN A 130 8.70 3.24 11.28
N PHE A 131 9.08 1.97 11.21
CA PHE A 131 8.15 0.84 11.34
C PHE A 131 7.55 0.71 12.74
N GLU A 132 8.23 1.22 13.77
CA GLU A 132 7.73 1.19 15.14
C GLU A 132 6.48 2.09 15.31
N ASP A 133 6.40 3.18 14.55
CA ASP A 133 5.21 4.05 14.58
C ASP A 133 4.00 3.35 13.97
N ILE A 134 4.21 2.55 12.91
CA ILE A 134 3.19 1.68 12.34
C ILE A 134 2.74 0.66 13.39
N THR A 135 3.67 -0.03 14.05
CA THR A 135 3.37 -0.98 15.13
C THR A 135 2.53 -0.32 16.24
N LYS A 136 2.95 0.84 16.76
CA LYS A 136 2.22 1.57 17.81
C LYS A 136 0.82 1.99 17.39
N SER A 137 0.64 2.40 16.13
CA SER A 137 -0.68 2.79 15.60
C SER A 137 -1.68 1.65 15.63
N LEU A 138 -1.23 0.40 15.41
CA LEU A 138 -2.08 -0.80 15.45
C LEU A 138 -2.52 -1.16 16.87
N TYR A 139 -1.71 -0.78 17.88
CA TYR A 139 -2.02 -1.02 19.30
C TYR A 139 -2.81 0.11 19.97
N LYS A 140 -2.99 1.26 19.31
CA LYS A 140 -3.90 2.32 19.80
C LYS A 140 -5.35 1.85 19.67
N THR A 141 -5.77 1.02 20.62
CA THR A 141 -7.18 0.77 20.88
C THR A 141 -7.77 2.06 21.45
N VAL A 142 -8.93 2.45 20.91
CA VAL A 142 -9.78 3.53 21.41
C VAL A 142 -9.93 3.37 22.92
N SER A 143 -9.37 4.30 23.69
CA SER A 143 -9.67 4.51 25.10
C SER A 143 -10.87 5.45 25.25
#